data_AF-A0A7S0GZR0-F1
#
_entry.id   AF-A0A7S0GZR0-F1
#
_cell.length_a   1.000
_cell.length_b   1.000
_cell.length_c   1.000
_cell.angle_alpha   90.00
_cell.angle_beta   90.00
_cell.angle_gamma   90.00
#
_symmetry.space_group_name_H-M   'P 1'
#
loop_
_entity.id
_entity.type
_entity.pdbx_description
1 polymer ?
#
loop_
_entity_poly.entity_id
_entity_poly.type
_entity_poly.pdbx_seq_one_letter_code
_entity_poly.pdbx_strand_id
1 'polypeptide(L)'
;PKSPSPDIQHPKTHYSNEGRRSKVKGLGKMSAPGSPDLEADVDAKVQVPPNTAKFATLFEPDSFVAEESYYSRVLNAQRHPLVSSFMGLSNDVIAARYCHLHPSTDEKVLLDVLKTPKKYFNWAGVDLFSVTDDNGKKQMIIIETNSCPSGNKSLPMPADFDENNSNYHYLIRNAFWNKAKDLPKESGVLAVVYDKNDMECQAYACALADVAQEKVYLAKWKNDDPNPPAKIEKSRLYVRTEDGKWVGVRAAFRYVTQAPWARIPALTSRTFVFNPIVCCLAGGRNKMCADKAYEFFNHRHFKSGLVVRTPVTIRDVAKREVPIWVKSMGGFAVVKNPYSNAGQGVYTICSMQELDAFMKEDHKYDRFIVQSLVGNSGWSSSIRGKRILP
;
A
#
# COMPACT_ATOMS: atom_id res chain seq x y z
N PRO A 1 -3.39 65.62 -40.83
CA PRO A 1 -2.59 64.43 -41.22
C PRO A 1 -2.47 63.47 -40.01
N LYS A 2 -3.41 62.52 -39.86
CA LYS A 2 -3.24 61.07 -40.18
C LYS A 2 -1.99 60.49 -39.48
N SER A 3 -2.04 59.52 -38.57
CA SER A 3 -2.87 58.30 -38.49
C SER A 3 -2.68 57.59 -37.13
N PRO A 4 -3.53 56.60 -36.78
CA PRO A 4 -3.75 56.10 -35.42
C PRO A 4 -3.21 54.68 -35.13
N SER A 5 -3.31 54.27 -33.87
CA SER A 5 -3.03 52.96 -33.27
C SER A 5 -3.85 51.80 -33.85
N PRO A 6 -3.36 50.54 -33.83
CA PRO A 6 -4.11 49.38 -34.29
C PRO A 6 -4.91 48.70 -33.16
N ASP A 7 -6.22 48.56 -33.39
CA ASP A 7 -7.12 47.58 -32.77
C ASP A 7 -6.99 46.24 -33.50
N ILE A 8 -6.98 45.13 -32.75
CA ILE A 8 -7.15 43.77 -33.30
C ILE A 8 -8.45 43.17 -32.76
N GLN A 9 -9.34 42.86 -33.71
CA GLN A 9 -10.68 42.33 -33.53
C GLN A 9 -10.70 40.83 -33.20
N HIS A 10 -11.59 40.44 -32.29
CA HIS A 10 -12.10 39.07 -32.15
C HIS A 10 -13.28 38.84 -33.12
N PRO A 11 -13.31 37.75 -33.91
CA PRO A 11 -14.50 37.37 -34.64
C PRO A 11 -15.40 36.45 -33.79
N LYS A 12 -16.64 36.91 -33.56
CA LYS A 12 -17.79 36.07 -33.22
C LYS A 12 -18.40 35.54 -34.52
N THR A 13 -18.60 34.23 -34.63
CA THR A 13 -19.43 33.65 -35.69
C THR A 13 -20.70 33.03 -35.12
N HIS A 14 -21.82 33.55 -35.62
CA HIS A 14 -23.17 33.04 -35.46
C HIS A 14 -23.36 31.78 -36.32
N TYR A 15 -24.02 30.75 -35.77
CA TYR A 15 -24.58 29.65 -36.56
C TYR A 15 -26.09 29.83 -36.70
N SER A 16 -26.53 29.94 -37.96
CA SER A 16 -27.92 29.92 -38.40
C SER A 16 -28.41 28.49 -38.62
N ASN A 17 -29.67 28.27 -38.26
CA ASN A 17 -30.43 27.03 -38.40
C ASN A 17 -31.15 27.04 -39.77
N GLU A 18 -30.91 26.06 -40.64
CA GLU A 18 -31.87 25.66 -41.68
C GLU A 18 -31.85 24.14 -41.85
N GLY A 19 -33.05 23.55 -41.79
CA GLY A 19 -33.25 22.11 -41.82
C GLY A 19 -33.44 21.55 -43.23
N ARG A 20 -33.13 20.25 -43.39
CA ARG A 20 -33.75 19.40 -44.41
C ARG A 20 -33.85 17.96 -43.91
N ARG A 21 -35.10 17.48 -43.79
CA ARG A 21 -35.47 16.07 -43.61
C ARG A 21 -34.99 15.25 -44.81
N SER A 22 -34.33 14.11 -44.58
CA SER A 22 -34.63 12.88 -45.32
C SER A 22 -34.06 11.60 -44.67
N LYS A 23 -34.97 10.62 -44.54
CA LYS A 23 -34.79 9.16 -44.64
C LYS A 23 -33.86 8.41 -43.67
N VAL A 24 -34.54 7.79 -42.69
CA VAL A 24 -34.14 6.62 -41.89
C VAL A 24 -33.70 5.45 -42.78
N LYS A 25 -32.48 4.92 -42.55
CA LYS A 25 -32.07 3.53 -42.85
C LYS A 25 -30.82 3.17 -42.01
N GLY A 26 -30.93 2.08 -41.22
CA GLY A 26 -29.82 1.24 -40.76
C GLY A 26 -28.90 1.78 -39.65
N LEU A 27 -29.17 1.40 -38.39
CA LEU A 27 -28.23 1.54 -37.28
C LEU A 27 -27.11 0.48 -37.38
N GLY A 28 -26.00 0.87 -38.00
CA GLY A 28 -24.70 0.19 -37.86
C GLY A 28 -23.91 0.81 -36.71
N LYS A 29 -23.48 -0.01 -35.74
CA LYS A 29 -22.58 0.39 -34.66
C LYS A 29 -21.23 0.83 -35.25
N MET A 30 -20.84 2.09 -35.04
CA MET A 30 -19.44 2.52 -35.22
C MET A 30 -18.73 2.51 -33.87
N SER A 31 -17.74 1.62 -33.78
CA SER A 31 -16.77 1.45 -32.70
C SER A 31 -15.73 2.59 -32.69
N ALA A 32 -15.40 3.09 -31.50
CA ALA A 32 -14.23 3.93 -31.26
C ALA A 32 -12.94 3.08 -31.23
N PRO A 33 -11.77 3.63 -31.63
CA PRO A 33 -10.56 2.84 -31.85
C PRO A 33 -9.79 2.50 -30.57
N GLY A 34 -9.51 1.20 -30.41
CA GLY A 34 -8.27 0.56 -29.93
C GLY A 34 -7.54 1.14 -28.72
N SER A 35 -7.80 0.57 -27.54
CA SER A 35 -6.78 0.39 -26.49
C SER A 35 -6.29 -1.06 -26.58
N PRO A 36 -4.98 -1.36 -26.53
CA PRO A 36 -4.49 -2.71 -26.71
C PRO A 36 -4.89 -3.61 -25.52
N ASP A 37 -5.68 -4.61 -25.85
CA ASP A 37 -6.03 -5.87 -25.19
C ASP A 37 -5.32 -6.18 -23.86
N LEU A 38 -6.08 -6.00 -22.77
CA LEU A 38 -5.97 -6.86 -21.59
C LEU A 38 -6.89 -8.06 -21.85
N GLU A 39 -6.31 -9.16 -22.32
CA GLU A 39 -7.03 -10.44 -22.42
C GLU A 39 -7.53 -10.83 -21.02
N ALA A 40 -8.85 -10.76 -20.86
CA ALA A 40 -9.58 -11.40 -19.79
C ALA A 40 -9.71 -12.88 -20.17
N ASP A 41 -8.87 -13.71 -19.57
CA ASP A 41 -8.95 -15.16 -19.72
C ASP A 41 -10.17 -15.68 -18.96
N VAL A 42 -11.03 -16.38 -19.67
CA VAL A 42 -12.35 -16.84 -19.20
C VAL A 42 -12.17 -18.16 -18.47
N ASP A 43 -12.69 -18.21 -17.24
CA ASP A 43 -12.67 -19.35 -16.33
C ASP A 43 -13.04 -20.69 -16.99
N ALA A 44 -12.04 -21.53 -17.23
CA ALA A 44 -12.17 -22.98 -17.19
C ALA A 44 -11.44 -23.47 -15.94
N LYS A 45 -12.19 -23.94 -14.93
CA LYS A 45 -11.67 -24.54 -13.69
C LYS A 45 -10.92 -25.84 -14.02
N VAL A 46 -9.65 -25.72 -14.40
CA VAL A 46 -8.67 -26.79 -14.24
C VAL A 46 -8.10 -26.64 -12.84
N GLN A 47 -8.43 -27.57 -11.93
CA GLN A 47 -7.76 -27.68 -10.65
C GLN A 47 -6.31 -28.09 -10.88
N VAL A 48 -5.43 -27.11 -11.10
CA VAL A 48 -3.99 -27.29 -10.97
C VAL A 48 -3.72 -27.46 -9.46
N PRO A 49 -3.12 -28.58 -9.00
CA PRO A 49 -2.78 -28.72 -7.60
C PRO A 49 -1.87 -27.54 -7.22
N PRO A 50 -2.10 -26.88 -6.08
CA PRO A 50 -1.30 -25.72 -5.71
C PRO A 50 0.15 -26.18 -5.59
N ASN A 51 1.00 -25.70 -6.49
CA ASN A 51 2.45 -25.92 -6.41
C ASN A 51 2.96 -25.20 -5.15
N THR A 52 2.91 -25.88 -4.01
CA THR A 52 3.45 -25.43 -2.74
C THR A 52 4.84 -26.03 -2.62
N ALA A 53 5.87 -25.19 -2.78
CA ALA A 53 7.25 -25.60 -2.58
C ALA A 53 7.38 -26.22 -1.18
N LYS A 54 7.65 -27.53 -1.15
CA LYS A 54 7.76 -28.29 0.09
C LYS A 54 8.98 -27.84 0.91
N PHE A 55 9.98 -27.25 0.28
CA PHE A 55 11.25 -26.88 0.91
C PHE A 55 11.53 -25.40 0.72
N ALA A 56 12.29 -24.84 1.65
CA ALA A 56 12.81 -23.49 1.53
C ALA A 56 14.02 -23.49 0.58
N THR A 57 14.08 -22.50 -0.30
CA THR A 57 15.18 -22.29 -1.24
C THR A 57 16.31 -21.55 -0.51
N LEU A 58 17.56 -21.92 -0.78
CA LEU A 58 18.75 -21.31 -0.18
C LEU A 58 19.33 -20.23 -1.10
N PHE A 59 19.63 -19.06 -0.54
CA PHE A 59 20.34 -17.97 -1.22
C PHE A 59 21.67 -17.71 -0.50
N GLU A 60 22.72 -17.52 -1.27
CA GLU A 60 24.07 -17.21 -0.79
C GLU A 60 24.41 -15.74 -1.06
N PRO A 61 25.41 -15.15 -0.39
CA PRO A 61 25.91 -13.83 -0.78
C PRO A 61 26.31 -13.78 -2.26
N ASP A 62 26.22 -12.59 -2.84
CA ASP A 62 26.51 -12.25 -4.24
C ASP A 62 25.56 -12.93 -5.26
N SER A 63 24.35 -13.31 -4.82
CA SER A 63 23.33 -13.94 -5.67
C SER A 63 22.24 -12.99 -6.17
N PHE A 64 22.40 -11.68 -5.99
CA PHE A 64 21.40 -10.69 -6.43
C PHE A 64 21.48 -10.44 -7.94
N VAL A 65 20.37 -10.64 -8.64
CA VAL A 65 20.24 -10.38 -10.08
C VAL A 65 19.16 -9.33 -10.31
N ALA A 66 19.51 -8.21 -10.97
CA ALA A 66 18.61 -7.08 -11.15
C ALA A 66 17.41 -7.43 -12.05
N GLU A 67 17.66 -8.17 -13.13
CA GLU A 67 16.69 -8.60 -14.13
C GLU A 67 15.59 -9.49 -13.55
N GLU A 68 15.92 -10.26 -12.51
CA GLU A 68 14.99 -11.12 -11.78
C GLU A 68 14.26 -10.38 -10.65
N SER A 69 14.76 -9.20 -10.26
CA SER A 69 14.32 -8.47 -9.07
C SER A 69 13.44 -7.25 -9.39
N TYR A 70 13.39 -6.80 -10.64
CA TYR A 70 12.64 -5.61 -11.06
C TYR A 70 11.80 -5.86 -12.31
N TYR A 71 10.75 -5.06 -12.51
CA TYR A 71 10.07 -5.06 -13.79
C TYR A 71 11.00 -4.53 -14.90
N SER A 72 10.92 -5.10 -16.10
CA SER A 72 11.79 -4.71 -17.23
C SER A 72 11.74 -3.22 -17.55
N ARG A 73 10.57 -2.58 -17.39
CA ARG A 73 10.41 -1.12 -17.57
C ARG A 73 11.20 -0.27 -16.56
N VAL A 74 11.53 -0.84 -15.41
CA VAL A 74 12.22 -0.15 -14.31
C VAL A 74 13.72 -0.20 -14.49
N LEU A 75 14.25 -1.30 -15.05
CA LEU A 75 15.68 -1.47 -15.35
C LEU A 75 16.22 -0.34 -16.24
N ASN A 76 15.37 0.18 -17.13
CA ASN A 76 15.71 1.27 -18.03
C ASN A 76 15.21 2.66 -17.56
N ALA A 77 14.56 2.72 -16.39
CA ALA A 77 13.97 3.97 -15.89
C ALA A 77 14.95 4.70 -14.96
N GLN A 78 15.10 6.00 -15.18
CA GLN A 78 15.81 6.87 -14.25
C GLN A 78 14.86 7.47 -13.22
N ARG A 79 15.30 7.52 -11.97
CA ARG A 79 14.56 8.21 -10.91
C ARG A 79 14.55 9.71 -11.17
N HIS A 80 13.36 10.31 -11.14
CA HIS A 80 13.21 11.75 -11.34
C HIS A 80 14.02 12.56 -10.30
N PRO A 81 14.74 13.63 -10.69
CA PRO A 81 15.62 14.38 -9.78
C PRO A 81 14.92 14.92 -8.52
N LEU A 82 13.67 15.37 -8.63
CA LEU A 82 12.88 15.80 -7.47
C LEU A 82 12.65 14.67 -6.47
N VAL A 83 12.42 13.43 -6.95
CA VAL A 83 12.24 12.27 -6.08
C VAL A 83 13.56 11.91 -5.40
N SER A 84 14.66 11.90 -6.16
CA SER A 84 16.01 11.67 -5.61
C SER A 84 16.36 12.69 -4.53
N SER A 85 16.11 13.98 -4.79
CA SER A 85 16.32 15.04 -3.80
C SER A 85 15.43 14.86 -2.57
N PHE A 86 14.16 14.51 -2.75
CA PHE A 86 13.23 14.27 -1.64
C PHE A 86 13.66 13.10 -0.74
N MET A 87 14.11 11.99 -1.33
CA MET A 87 14.59 10.82 -0.58
C MET A 87 15.89 11.10 0.20
N GLY A 88 16.65 12.12 -0.18
CA GLY A 88 17.88 12.54 0.50
C GLY A 88 17.68 13.57 1.62
N LEU A 89 16.45 14.02 1.92
CA LEU A 89 16.23 15.05 2.93
C LEU A 89 16.39 14.49 4.35
N SER A 90 17.08 15.25 5.21
CA SER A 90 17.12 14.97 6.64
C SER A 90 15.79 15.34 7.31
N ASN A 91 15.55 14.80 8.51
CA ASN A 91 14.38 15.16 9.30
C ASN A 91 14.30 16.67 9.57
N ASP A 92 15.43 17.34 9.77
CA ASP A 92 15.49 18.80 10.00
C ASP A 92 15.09 19.58 8.76
N VAL A 93 15.53 19.17 7.57
CA VAL A 93 15.11 19.81 6.32
C VAL A 93 13.62 19.55 6.03
N ILE A 94 13.12 18.34 6.31
CA ILE A 94 11.70 18.01 6.18
C ILE A 94 10.86 18.91 7.09
N ALA A 95 11.23 19.04 8.36
CA ALA A 95 10.50 19.83 9.34
C ALA A 95 10.48 21.32 8.98
N ALA A 96 11.62 21.90 8.61
CA ALA A 96 11.72 23.29 8.20
C ALA A 96 10.86 23.59 6.95
N ARG A 97 10.93 22.73 5.92
CA ARG A 97 10.10 22.86 4.70
C ARG A 97 8.61 22.74 5.01
N TYR A 98 8.23 21.78 5.86
CA TYR A 98 6.83 21.61 6.26
C TYR A 98 6.31 22.83 7.01
N CYS A 99 7.05 23.34 7.99
CA CYS A 99 6.63 24.49 8.79
C CYS A 99 6.61 25.80 7.99
N HIS A 100 7.45 25.94 6.96
CA HIS A 100 7.34 27.06 6.01
C HIS A 100 5.98 27.07 5.27
N LEU A 101 5.50 25.90 4.84
CA LEU A 101 4.19 25.75 4.18
C LEU A 101 3.01 25.72 5.17
N HIS A 102 3.29 25.43 6.43
CA HIS A 102 2.32 25.33 7.51
C HIS A 102 2.76 26.09 8.77
N PRO A 103 2.75 27.44 8.75
CA PRO A 103 3.33 28.28 9.80
C PRO A 103 2.72 28.09 11.20
N SER A 104 1.53 27.51 11.29
CA SER A 104 0.87 27.17 12.56
C SER A 104 1.41 25.89 13.22
N THR A 105 2.35 25.20 12.58
CA THR A 105 2.90 23.93 13.07
C THR A 105 4.09 24.19 13.99
N ASP A 106 4.10 23.54 15.15
CA ASP A 106 5.27 23.52 16.03
C ASP A 106 6.35 22.60 15.45
N GLU A 107 7.42 23.21 14.95
CA GLU A 107 8.55 22.52 14.32
C GLU A 107 9.26 21.56 15.27
N LYS A 108 9.36 21.91 16.56
CA LYS A 108 10.01 21.07 17.57
C LYS A 108 9.20 19.79 17.78
N VAL A 109 7.88 19.91 17.90
CA VAL A 109 7.02 18.74 18.04
C VAL A 109 7.07 17.86 16.79
N LEU A 110 7.12 18.45 15.59
CA LEU A 110 7.27 17.70 14.33
C LEU A 110 8.60 16.93 14.30
N LEU A 111 9.70 17.59 14.64
CA LEU A 111 11.02 16.98 14.74
C LEU A 111 11.05 15.83 15.74
N ASP A 112 10.43 16.00 16.91
CA ASP A 112 10.32 14.96 17.92
C ASP A 112 9.56 13.73 17.38
N VAL A 113 8.45 13.95 16.65
CA VAL A 113 7.68 12.86 16.01
C VAL A 113 8.51 12.10 14.96
N LEU A 114 9.24 12.83 14.11
CA LEU A 114 10.10 12.27 13.06
C LEU A 114 11.28 11.49 13.64
N LYS A 115 11.88 11.97 14.74
CA LYS A 115 13.04 11.35 15.40
C LYS A 115 12.66 10.23 16.37
N THR A 116 11.38 10.13 16.76
CA THR A 116 10.92 9.11 17.72
C THR A 116 11.19 7.69 17.20
N PRO A 117 12.03 6.88 17.88
CA PRO A 117 12.33 5.52 17.46
C PRO A 117 11.09 4.63 17.56
N LYS A 118 10.90 3.75 16.57
CA LYS A 118 9.76 2.82 16.55
C LYS A 118 10.18 1.48 17.14
N LYS A 119 9.40 0.98 18.11
CA LYS A 119 9.67 -0.32 18.75
C LYS A 119 9.40 -1.49 17.79
N TYR A 120 8.28 -1.43 17.07
CA TYR A 120 7.81 -2.56 16.25
C TYR A 120 7.63 -2.22 14.77
N PHE A 121 7.04 -1.06 14.45
CA PHE A 121 6.64 -0.71 13.08
C PHE A 121 7.74 0.10 12.39
N ASN A 122 8.76 -0.58 11.88
CA ASN A 122 10.00 0.04 11.37
C ASN A 122 9.97 0.27 9.85
N TRP A 123 9.13 -0.47 9.13
CA TRP A 123 8.89 -0.26 7.70
C TRP A 123 7.40 -0.22 7.43
N ALA A 124 6.90 0.91 6.94
CA ALA A 124 5.49 1.13 6.66
C ALA A 124 5.30 1.64 5.24
N GLY A 125 4.22 1.22 4.59
CA GLY A 125 3.67 1.91 3.42
C GLY A 125 2.43 2.67 3.83
N VAL A 126 2.17 3.79 3.18
CA VAL A 126 1.00 4.61 3.43
C VAL A 126 0.42 5.03 2.09
N ASP A 127 -0.88 4.78 1.91
CA ASP A 127 -1.59 5.20 0.71
C ASP A 127 -2.13 6.59 0.95
N LEU A 128 -1.72 7.53 0.10
CA LEU A 128 -1.98 8.94 0.25
C LEU A 128 -2.75 9.48 -0.96
N PHE A 129 -3.78 10.28 -0.69
CA PHE A 129 -4.44 11.09 -1.72
C PHE A 129 -4.08 12.56 -1.54
N SER A 130 -3.82 13.23 -2.66
CA SER A 130 -3.77 14.69 -2.74
C SER A 130 -5.16 15.19 -3.07
N VAL A 131 -5.80 15.88 -2.13
CA VAL A 131 -7.18 16.38 -2.24
C VAL A 131 -7.24 17.88 -2.00
N THR A 132 -8.36 18.50 -2.29
CA THR A 132 -8.68 19.91 -2.19
C THR A 132 -9.95 20.04 -1.38
N ASP A 133 -9.93 20.69 -0.22
CA ASP A 133 -11.19 20.85 0.52
C ASP A 133 -12.17 21.82 -0.16
N ASP A 134 -13.36 21.96 0.42
CA ASP A 134 -14.41 22.86 -0.07
C ASP A 134 -14.06 24.34 -0.09
N ASN A 135 -12.94 24.73 0.53
CA ASN A 135 -12.39 26.08 0.48
C ASN A 135 -11.29 26.21 -0.57
N GLY A 136 -11.05 25.18 -1.38
CA GLY A 136 -9.99 25.17 -2.40
C GLY A 136 -8.61 24.83 -1.85
N LYS A 137 -8.49 24.37 -0.60
CA LYS A 137 -7.19 24.10 0.02
C LYS A 137 -6.68 22.70 -0.30
N LYS A 138 -5.56 22.63 -1.02
CA LYS A 138 -4.84 21.38 -1.26
C LYS A 138 -4.25 20.81 0.03
N GLN A 139 -4.42 19.51 0.25
CA GLN A 139 -3.93 18.79 1.41
C GLN A 139 -3.76 17.30 1.12
N MET A 140 -2.88 16.66 1.87
CA MET A 140 -2.69 15.21 1.82
C MET A 140 -3.58 14.54 2.87
N ILE A 141 -4.22 13.43 2.49
CA ILE A 141 -4.97 12.56 3.41
C ILE A 141 -4.42 11.13 3.35
N ILE A 142 -4.52 10.42 4.46
CA ILE A 142 -4.18 9.00 4.57
C ILE A 142 -5.42 8.16 4.30
N ILE A 143 -5.29 7.20 3.37
CA ILE A 143 -6.34 6.25 3.02
C ILE A 143 -6.15 4.93 3.77
N GLU A 144 -4.91 4.44 3.81
CA GLU A 144 -4.54 3.25 4.59
C GLU A 144 -3.04 3.21 4.94
N THR A 145 -2.69 2.31 5.85
CA THR A 145 -1.30 2.03 6.26
C THR A 145 -1.04 0.54 6.20
N ASN A 146 0.16 0.18 5.72
CA ASN A 146 0.55 -1.18 5.35
C ASN A 146 1.86 -1.59 6.04
N SER A 147 1.83 -2.73 6.74
CA SER A 147 2.97 -3.27 7.51
C SER A 147 3.83 -4.32 6.80
N CYS A 148 3.46 -4.67 5.56
CA CYS A 148 4.33 -5.28 4.55
C CYS A 148 3.98 -4.61 3.22
N PRO A 149 4.50 -3.40 2.94
CA PRO A 149 4.25 -2.76 1.67
C PRO A 149 5.02 -3.46 0.54
N SER A 150 4.48 -3.38 -0.67
CA SER A 150 5.15 -3.77 -1.93
C SER A 150 5.60 -2.54 -2.67
N GLY A 151 6.46 -2.72 -3.67
CA GLY A 151 6.69 -1.68 -4.69
C GLY A 151 8.15 -1.43 -5.01
N ASN A 152 9.10 -2.10 -4.37
CA ASN A 152 10.52 -1.92 -4.69
C ASN A 152 10.81 -2.37 -6.13
N LYS A 153 10.19 -3.46 -6.59
CA LYS A 153 10.25 -3.92 -8.00
C LYS A 153 9.78 -2.89 -9.04
N SER A 154 9.05 -1.85 -8.60
CA SER A 154 8.51 -0.79 -9.45
C SER A 154 9.16 0.58 -9.23
N LEU A 155 10.02 0.73 -8.22
CA LEU A 155 10.68 1.99 -7.90
C LEU A 155 11.96 2.12 -8.76
N PRO A 156 12.08 3.17 -9.59
CA PRO A 156 13.31 3.42 -10.35
C PRO A 156 14.54 3.44 -9.46
N MET A 157 15.63 2.92 -9.99
CA MET A 157 16.89 2.75 -9.28
C MET A 157 17.52 4.11 -8.91
N PRO A 158 18.29 4.18 -7.81
CA PRO A 158 19.09 5.36 -7.51
C PRO A 158 20.15 5.58 -8.60
N ALA A 159 20.72 6.78 -8.68
CA ALA A 159 21.73 7.10 -9.71
C ALA A 159 23.04 6.32 -9.51
N ASP A 160 23.38 6.00 -8.26
CA ASP A 160 24.51 5.20 -7.80
C ASP A 160 24.15 3.71 -7.61
N PHE A 161 23.21 3.21 -8.40
CA PHE A 161 22.79 1.81 -8.34
C PHE A 161 23.91 0.86 -8.76
N ASP A 162 24.11 -0.17 -7.93
CA ASP A 162 24.85 -1.39 -8.27
C ASP A 162 24.19 -2.60 -7.59
N GLU A 163 24.77 -3.78 -7.79
CA GLU A 163 24.29 -5.05 -7.23
C GLU A 163 24.20 -5.04 -5.69
N ASN A 164 25.03 -4.24 -5.01
CA ASN A 164 25.08 -4.10 -3.54
C ASN A 164 24.34 -2.86 -3.00
N ASN A 165 23.82 -2.00 -3.88
CA ASN A 165 23.18 -0.72 -3.57
C ASN A 165 21.78 -0.59 -4.20
N SER A 166 21.07 -1.72 -4.30
CA SER A 166 19.69 -1.74 -4.78
C SER A 166 18.68 -1.18 -3.75
N ASN A 167 17.45 -0.88 -4.18
CA ASN A 167 16.38 -0.46 -3.26
C ASN A 167 16.09 -1.54 -2.18
N TYR A 168 16.26 -2.82 -2.53
CA TYR A 168 16.16 -3.94 -1.60
C TYR A 168 17.28 -3.92 -0.56
N HIS A 169 18.52 -3.71 -1.00
CA HIS A 169 19.68 -3.58 -0.11
C HIS A 169 19.52 -2.43 0.87
N TYR A 170 19.12 -1.25 0.38
CA TYR A 170 18.87 -0.09 1.22
C TYR A 170 17.86 -0.42 2.31
N LEU A 171 16.74 -1.06 1.96
CA LEU A 171 15.69 -1.39 2.91
C LEU A 171 16.15 -2.43 3.94
N ILE A 172 16.76 -3.52 3.47
CA ILE A 172 17.23 -4.59 4.34
C ILE A 172 18.28 -4.05 5.30
N ARG A 173 19.28 -3.32 4.82
CA ARG A 173 20.34 -2.72 5.63
C ARG A 173 19.77 -1.80 6.70
N ASN A 174 18.95 -0.83 6.29
CA ASN A 174 18.54 0.26 7.17
C ASN A 174 17.40 -0.11 8.12
N ALA A 175 16.46 -0.94 7.68
CA ALA A 175 15.24 -1.23 8.45
C ALA A 175 15.30 -2.59 9.15
N PHE A 176 15.76 -3.65 8.46
CA PHE A 176 15.80 -5.00 9.02
C PHE A 176 17.10 -5.29 9.78
N TRP A 177 18.24 -5.21 9.09
CA TRP A 177 19.52 -5.70 9.57
C TRP A 177 20.04 -4.88 10.74
N ASN A 178 19.82 -3.56 10.73
CA ASN A 178 20.07 -2.69 11.89
C ASN A 178 19.40 -3.16 13.20
N LYS A 179 18.35 -3.99 13.13
CA LYS A 179 17.68 -4.58 14.30
C LYS A 179 18.05 -6.03 14.57
N ALA A 180 18.69 -6.71 13.62
CA ALA A 180 18.94 -8.15 13.64
C ALA A 180 20.43 -8.54 13.71
N LYS A 181 21.35 -7.64 13.33
CA LYS A 181 22.79 -7.93 13.19
C LYS A 181 23.48 -8.41 14.47
N ASP A 182 22.99 -7.96 15.63
CA ASP A 182 23.56 -8.29 16.94
C ASP A 182 22.98 -9.59 17.53
N LEU A 183 22.07 -10.27 16.81
CA LEU A 183 21.54 -11.56 17.23
C LEU A 183 22.61 -12.66 17.02
N PRO A 184 22.88 -13.51 18.03
CA PRO A 184 23.96 -14.50 17.94
C PRO A 184 23.73 -15.49 16.79
N LYS A 185 24.76 -15.81 16.00
CA LYS A 185 24.62 -16.69 14.82
C LYS A 185 24.21 -18.11 15.21
N GLU A 186 24.68 -18.59 16.36
CA GLU A 186 24.32 -19.87 16.95
C GLU A 186 22.84 -19.97 17.34
N SER A 187 22.14 -18.84 17.45
CA SER A 187 20.70 -18.82 17.76
C SER A 187 19.81 -19.18 16.57
N GLY A 188 20.37 -19.44 15.38
CA GLY A 188 19.63 -19.96 14.22
C GLY A 188 20.03 -19.31 12.90
N VAL A 189 19.31 -19.65 11.84
CA VAL A 189 19.54 -19.14 10.47
C VAL A 189 18.76 -17.86 10.18
N LEU A 190 19.05 -17.21 9.05
CA LEU A 190 18.24 -16.11 8.51
C LEU A 190 17.20 -16.64 7.52
N ALA A 191 16.04 -15.99 7.45
CA ALA A 191 15.02 -16.37 6.49
C ALA A 191 14.20 -15.19 5.95
N VAL A 192 13.65 -15.38 4.75
CA VAL A 192 12.51 -14.63 4.22
C VAL A 192 11.32 -15.57 4.15
N VAL A 193 10.22 -15.22 4.84
CA VAL A 193 8.97 -15.99 4.81
C VAL A 193 7.88 -15.19 4.10
N TYR A 194 7.17 -15.79 3.15
CA TYR A 194 6.24 -15.05 2.29
C TYR A 194 5.07 -15.89 1.80
N ASP A 195 3.96 -15.26 1.38
CA ASP A 195 2.81 -15.98 0.81
C ASP A 195 2.46 -15.60 -0.63
N LYS A 196 3.00 -14.49 -1.13
CA LYS A 196 2.83 -13.99 -2.50
C LYS A 196 4.01 -13.11 -2.89
N ASN A 197 4.11 -12.76 -4.17
CA ASN A 197 5.12 -11.83 -4.71
C ASN A 197 6.54 -12.41 -4.72
N ASP A 198 6.71 -13.54 -5.40
CA ASP A 198 7.96 -14.29 -5.50
C ASP A 198 9.16 -13.40 -5.89
N MET A 199 9.00 -12.53 -6.89
CA MET A 199 10.03 -11.57 -7.35
C MET A 199 10.60 -10.70 -6.22
N GLU A 200 9.76 -9.97 -5.47
CA GLU A 200 10.28 -9.12 -4.38
C GLU A 200 10.86 -9.97 -3.24
N CYS A 201 10.25 -11.12 -2.94
CA CYS A 201 10.70 -11.95 -1.82
C CYS A 201 12.05 -12.62 -2.10
N GLN A 202 12.29 -13.04 -3.34
CA GLN A 202 13.60 -13.48 -3.82
C GLN A 202 14.62 -12.34 -3.72
N ALA A 203 14.29 -11.16 -4.23
CA ALA A 203 15.16 -9.98 -4.16
C ALA A 203 15.51 -9.59 -2.71
N TYR A 204 14.56 -9.68 -1.77
CA TYR A 204 14.84 -9.48 -0.34
C TYR A 204 15.72 -10.58 0.26
N ALA A 205 15.61 -11.84 -0.22
CA ALA A 205 16.44 -12.94 0.26
C ALA A 205 17.89 -12.78 -0.20
N CYS A 206 18.13 -12.47 -1.49
CA CYS A 206 19.45 -12.14 -2.02
C CYS A 206 20.05 -10.93 -1.28
N ALA A 207 19.32 -9.81 -1.22
CA ALA A 207 19.81 -8.60 -0.56
C ALA A 207 20.09 -8.81 0.94
N LEU A 208 19.36 -9.71 1.61
CA LEU A 208 19.68 -10.10 2.98
C LEU A 208 20.92 -10.98 3.07
N ALA A 209 21.14 -11.88 2.13
CA ALA A 209 22.36 -12.68 2.08
C ALA A 209 23.59 -11.79 1.89
N ASP A 210 23.50 -10.81 0.98
CA ASP A 210 24.55 -9.84 0.69
C ASP A 210 24.83 -8.93 1.90
N VAL A 211 23.79 -8.36 2.51
CA VAL A 211 23.95 -7.46 3.67
C VAL A 211 24.47 -8.19 4.91
N ALA A 212 24.02 -9.43 5.13
CA ALA A 212 24.43 -10.22 6.30
C ALA A 212 25.75 -10.98 6.08
N GLN A 213 26.18 -11.13 4.82
CA GLN A 213 27.26 -12.02 4.40
C GLN A 213 27.04 -13.45 4.95
N GLU A 214 25.81 -13.93 4.81
CA GLU A 214 25.33 -15.21 5.33
C GLU A 214 24.28 -15.85 4.42
N LYS A 215 24.13 -17.17 4.52
CA LYS A 215 23.08 -17.90 3.81
C LYS A 215 21.69 -17.55 4.35
N VAL A 216 20.73 -17.38 3.44
CA VAL A 216 19.33 -17.01 3.76
C VAL A 216 18.37 -18.03 3.15
N TYR A 217 17.40 -18.47 3.94
CA TYR A 217 16.34 -19.35 3.45
C TYR A 217 15.09 -18.58 3.01
N LEU A 218 14.64 -18.78 1.78
CA LEU A 218 13.37 -18.28 1.27
C LEU A 218 12.30 -19.37 1.37
N ALA A 219 11.27 -19.13 2.18
CA ALA A 219 10.21 -20.12 2.44
C ALA A 219 8.82 -19.57 2.08
N LYS A 220 8.22 -20.15 1.03
CA LYS A 220 6.85 -19.84 0.62
C LYS A 220 5.85 -20.53 1.53
N TRP A 221 5.16 -19.76 2.33
CA TRP A 221 4.20 -20.23 3.32
C TRP A 221 2.83 -19.68 2.94
N LYS A 222 1.97 -20.49 2.30
CA LYS A 222 0.55 -20.10 2.06
C LYS A 222 -0.32 -20.45 3.26
N ASN A 223 -1.54 -19.92 3.32
CA ASN A 223 -2.42 -20.12 4.48
C ASN A 223 -3.10 -21.49 4.48
N ASP A 224 -3.33 -22.04 3.29
CA ASP A 224 -4.03 -23.28 2.98
C ASP A 224 -3.06 -24.42 2.62
N ASP A 225 -1.76 -24.20 2.77
CA ASP A 225 -0.74 -25.21 2.52
C ASP A 225 -0.76 -26.28 3.63
N PRO A 226 -1.10 -27.55 3.33
CA PRO A 226 -1.12 -28.60 4.32
C PRO A 226 0.29 -29.06 4.74
N ASN A 227 1.32 -28.69 3.98
CA ASN A 227 2.69 -29.14 4.20
C ASN A 227 3.73 -28.04 3.91
N PRO A 228 3.64 -26.87 4.59
CA PRO A 228 4.45 -25.71 4.27
C PRO A 228 5.92 -25.90 4.63
N PRO A 229 6.84 -25.15 4.00
CA PRO A 229 8.27 -25.15 4.33
C PRO A 229 8.57 -24.31 5.58
N ALA A 230 7.58 -23.81 6.31
CA ALA A 230 7.76 -23.00 7.50
C ALA A 230 6.73 -23.37 8.59
N LYS A 231 7.15 -23.28 9.87
CA LYS A 231 6.26 -23.51 11.02
C LYS A 231 6.69 -22.68 12.24
N ILE A 232 5.75 -22.40 13.15
CA ILE A 232 6.08 -21.92 14.50
C ILE A 232 5.96 -23.09 15.48
N GLU A 233 6.98 -23.26 16.32
CA GLU A 233 6.97 -24.21 17.42
C GLU A 233 7.63 -23.56 18.65
N LYS A 234 6.94 -23.58 19.81
CA LYS A 234 7.43 -22.98 21.08
C LYS A 234 7.98 -21.56 20.89
N SER A 235 7.23 -20.72 20.17
CA SER A 235 7.57 -19.31 19.87
C SER A 235 8.85 -19.08 19.05
N ARG A 236 9.33 -20.11 18.34
CA ARG A 236 10.42 -20.03 17.36
C ARG A 236 9.91 -20.39 15.97
N LEU A 237 10.36 -19.65 14.97
CA LEU A 237 10.14 -19.99 13.56
C LEU A 237 11.16 -21.03 13.11
N TYR A 238 10.70 -21.99 12.34
CA TYR A 238 11.54 -22.98 11.66
C TYR A 238 11.24 -22.96 10.17
N VAL A 239 12.26 -23.22 9.36
CA VAL A 239 12.14 -23.49 7.92
C VAL A 239 12.64 -24.89 7.60
N ARG A 240 12.02 -25.54 6.61
CA ARG A 240 12.38 -26.88 6.16
C ARG A 240 13.35 -26.79 5.00
N THR A 241 14.55 -27.30 5.18
CA THR A 241 15.62 -27.38 4.16
C THR A 241 15.30 -28.45 3.12
N GLU A 242 16.02 -28.45 2.00
CA GLU A 242 15.85 -29.42 0.90
C GLU A 242 16.06 -30.87 1.32
N ASP A 243 16.94 -31.13 2.29
CA ASP A 243 17.15 -32.46 2.91
C ASP A 243 16.06 -32.83 3.94
N GLY A 244 15.01 -32.02 4.06
CA GLY A 244 13.86 -32.25 4.93
C GLY A 244 14.05 -31.89 6.40
N LYS A 245 15.21 -31.34 6.79
CA LYS A 245 15.49 -30.94 8.19
C LYS A 245 14.80 -29.62 8.53
N TRP A 246 14.38 -29.50 9.78
CA TRP A 246 13.83 -28.24 10.32
C TRP A 246 14.93 -27.47 11.03
N VAL A 247 15.30 -26.31 10.48
CA VAL A 247 16.30 -25.42 11.08
C VAL A 247 15.62 -24.23 11.73
N GLY A 248 16.07 -23.87 12.94
CA GLY A 248 15.51 -22.76 13.68
C GLY A 248 16.00 -21.42 13.14
N VAL A 249 15.09 -20.46 13.02
CA VAL A 249 15.36 -19.13 12.47
C VAL A 249 15.59 -18.14 13.62
N ARG A 250 16.70 -17.40 13.58
CA ARG A 250 16.98 -16.33 14.56
C ARG A 250 16.34 -15.01 14.17
N ALA A 251 16.31 -14.69 12.88
CA ALA A 251 15.70 -13.49 12.34
C ALA A 251 15.05 -13.76 10.98
N ALA A 252 13.83 -13.23 10.80
CA ALA A 252 13.02 -13.45 9.62
C ALA A 252 12.49 -12.13 9.06
N PHE A 253 12.80 -11.84 7.80
CA PHE A 253 12.10 -10.82 7.04
C PHE A 253 10.75 -11.40 6.59
N ARG A 254 9.65 -10.84 7.10
CA ARG A 254 8.32 -11.40 6.90
C ARG A 254 7.57 -10.62 5.83
N TYR A 255 7.29 -11.33 4.74
CA TYR A 255 6.39 -10.95 3.65
C TYR A 255 5.14 -11.86 3.57
N VAL A 256 4.73 -12.42 4.71
CA VAL A 256 3.45 -13.12 4.86
C VAL A 256 2.36 -12.07 5.05
N THR A 257 1.48 -11.93 4.06
CA THR A 257 0.56 -10.79 3.96
C THR A 257 -0.90 -11.14 4.24
N GLN A 258 -1.36 -12.33 3.86
CA GLN A 258 -2.77 -12.74 3.89
C GLN A 258 -3.11 -13.41 5.22
N ALA A 259 -3.82 -12.71 6.11
CA ALA A 259 -4.14 -13.20 7.46
C ALA A 259 -2.93 -13.84 8.19
N PRO A 260 -1.78 -13.14 8.31
CA PRO A 260 -0.55 -13.74 8.84
C PRO A 260 -0.68 -14.22 10.29
N TRP A 261 -1.63 -13.67 11.05
CA TRP A 261 -1.97 -14.09 12.42
C TRP A 261 -2.52 -15.52 12.51
N ALA A 262 -2.97 -16.12 11.40
CA ALA A 262 -3.35 -17.53 11.35
C ALA A 262 -2.14 -18.48 11.46
N ARG A 263 -0.92 -17.96 11.23
CA ARG A 263 0.31 -18.74 11.10
C ARG A 263 1.42 -18.30 12.06
N ILE A 264 1.49 -17.01 12.33
CA ILE A 264 2.54 -16.40 13.14
C ILE A 264 1.89 -15.68 14.34
N PRO A 265 2.32 -15.96 15.59
CA PRO A 265 1.84 -15.24 16.76
C PRO A 265 2.10 -13.73 16.68
N ALA A 266 1.34 -12.94 17.46
CA ALA A 266 1.49 -11.49 17.57
C ALA A 266 2.96 -11.07 17.82
N LEU A 267 3.61 -11.81 18.72
CA LEU A 267 5.02 -11.70 19.06
C LEU A 267 5.64 -13.10 19.18
N THR A 268 6.87 -13.23 18.72
CA THR A 268 7.74 -14.40 18.90
C THR A 268 8.82 -14.06 19.92
N SER A 269 9.14 -14.99 20.81
CA SER A 269 10.15 -14.78 21.86
C SER A 269 11.54 -15.32 21.49
N ARG A 270 11.63 -16.16 20.45
CA ARG A 270 12.88 -16.85 20.05
C ARG A 270 13.32 -16.58 18.60
N THR A 271 12.53 -15.81 17.87
CA THR A 271 12.85 -15.35 16.52
C THR A 271 12.51 -13.88 16.43
N PHE A 272 13.39 -13.06 15.89
CA PHE A 272 13.07 -11.69 15.50
C PHE A 272 12.30 -11.71 14.17
N VAL A 273 11.04 -11.27 14.17
CA VAL A 273 10.20 -11.22 12.96
C VAL A 273 9.95 -9.78 12.57
N PHE A 274 10.24 -9.43 11.31
CA PHE A 274 10.18 -8.06 10.82
C PHE A 274 9.15 -7.85 9.69
N ASN A 275 8.20 -6.92 9.80
CA ASN A 275 7.66 -6.42 11.06
C ASN A 275 6.92 -7.55 11.82
N PRO A 276 6.81 -7.49 13.16
CA PRO A 276 6.07 -8.49 13.91
C PRO A 276 4.56 -8.38 13.64
N ILE A 277 3.81 -9.47 13.90
CA ILE A 277 2.37 -9.53 13.61
C ILE A 277 1.57 -8.50 14.43
N VAL A 278 2.04 -8.13 15.62
CA VAL A 278 1.42 -7.05 16.39
C VAL A 278 1.29 -5.74 15.58
N CYS A 279 2.20 -5.44 14.65
CA CYS A 279 2.07 -4.27 13.77
C CYS A 279 0.84 -4.37 12.85
N CYS A 280 0.52 -5.56 12.35
CA CYS A 280 -0.69 -5.76 11.54
C CYS A 280 -1.95 -5.50 12.36
N LEU A 281 -1.97 -6.04 13.59
CA LEU A 281 -3.11 -5.93 14.50
C LEU A 281 -3.30 -4.49 15.00
N ALA A 282 -2.21 -3.76 15.22
CA ALA A 282 -2.18 -2.39 15.76
C ALA A 282 -2.24 -1.28 14.69
N GLY A 283 -2.90 -1.52 13.56
CA GLY A 283 -3.17 -0.48 12.55
C GLY A 283 -2.33 -0.55 11.28
N GLY A 284 -1.28 -1.38 11.22
CA GLY A 284 -0.53 -1.63 9.98
C GLY A 284 -1.23 -2.58 9.01
N ARG A 285 -2.40 -3.11 9.37
CA ARG A 285 -3.37 -3.80 8.49
C ARG A 285 -4.79 -3.58 8.97
N ASN A 286 -5.00 -3.65 10.28
CA ASN A 286 -6.31 -3.44 10.89
C ASN A 286 -6.77 -1.98 10.72
N LYS A 287 -7.66 -1.74 9.75
CA LYS A 287 -8.11 -0.39 9.40
C LYS A 287 -8.86 0.32 10.54
N MET A 288 -9.55 -0.43 11.40
CA MET A 288 -10.22 0.16 12.59
C MET A 288 -9.21 0.68 13.61
N CYS A 289 -8.16 -0.11 13.88
CA CYS A 289 -7.10 0.31 14.79
C CYS A 289 -6.27 1.47 14.21
N ALA A 290 -6.07 1.48 12.89
CA ALA A 290 -5.37 2.57 12.21
C ALA A 290 -6.11 3.90 12.39
N ASP A 291 -7.42 3.94 12.08
CA ASP A 291 -8.25 5.12 12.24
C ASP A 291 -8.24 5.66 13.69
N LYS A 292 -8.37 4.77 14.68
CA LYS A 292 -8.28 5.13 16.10
C LYS A 292 -6.89 5.67 16.48
N ALA A 293 -5.82 5.13 15.91
CA ALA A 293 -4.47 5.61 16.17
C ALA A 293 -4.27 7.04 15.61
N TYR A 294 -4.84 7.34 14.45
CA TYR A 294 -4.80 8.70 13.89
C TYR A 294 -5.58 9.69 14.77
N GLU A 295 -6.74 9.30 15.28
CA GLU A 295 -7.53 10.11 16.22
C GLU A 295 -6.74 10.41 17.51
N PHE A 296 -6.10 9.39 18.10
CA PHE A 296 -5.25 9.56 19.28
C PHE A 296 -4.03 10.44 19.02
N PHE A 297 -3.40 10.30 17.84
CA PHE A 297 -2.31 11.18 17.43
C PHE A 297 -2.79 12.63 17.35
N ASN A 298 -3.91 12.88 16.66
CA ASN A 298 -4.46 14.22 16.51
C ASN A 298 -4.85 14.86 17.85
N HIS A 299 -5.44 14.08 18.76
CA HIS A 299 -5.76 14.58 20.09
C HIS A 299 -4.51 14.95 20.89
N ARG A 300 -3.49 14.07 20.89
CA ARG A 300 -2.21 14.31 21.57
C ARG A 300 -1.48 15.55 21.03
N HIS A 301 -1.60 15.81 19.73
CA HIS A 301 -0.89 16.89 19.04
C HIS A 301 -1.78 18.10 18.70
N PHE A 302 -2.97 18.20 19.28
CA PHE A 302 -3.96 19.23 18.96
C PHE A 302 -3.40 20.67 19.01
N LYS A 303 -2.56 20.96 20.02
CA LYS A 303 -1.97 22.29 20.22
C LYS A 303 -0.77 22.59 19.31
N SER A 304 -0.20 21.58 18.64
CA SER A 304 1.03 21.73 17.85
C SER A 304 0.78 22.01 16.37
N GLY A 305 -0.48 22.11 15.94
CA GLY A 305 -0.85 22.27 14.53
C GLY A 305 -0.63 21.02 13.66
N LEU A 306 -0.11 19.92 14.23
CA LEU A 306 0.08 18.65 13.53
C LEU A 306 -1.23 17.88 13.47
N VAL A 307 -1.55 17.39 12.28
CA VAL A 307 -2.76 16.62 12.06
C VAL A 307 -2.55 15.57 10.98
N VAL A 308 -2.92 14.34 11.30
CA VAL A 308 -3.17 13.27 10.35
C VAL A 308 -4.60 13.43 9.84
N ARG A 309 -4.74 13.66 8.54
CA ARG A 309 -6.04 13.82 7.90
C ARG A 309 -6.46 12.49 7.29
N THR A 310 -7.71 12.10 7.52
CA THR A 310 -8.33 10.91 6.93
C THR A 310 -9.74 11.26 6.44
N PRO A 311 -10.29 10.49 5.49
CA PRO A 311 -11.71 10.55 5.21
C PRO A 311 -12.52 10.15 6.46
N VAL A 312 -13.76 10.63 6.57
CA VAL A 312 -14.66 10.27 7.66
C VAL A 312 -14.84 8.76 7.66
N THR A 313 -14.52 8.12 8.79
CA THR A 313 -14.57 6.66 8.90
C THR A 313 -15.45 6.27 10.07
N ILE A 314 -16.48 5.47 9.80
CA ILE A 314 -17.29 4.82 10.81
C ILE A 314 -16.73 3.43 11.05
N ARG A 315 -16.39 3.14 12.30
CA ARG A 315 -15.75 1.90 12.74
C ARG A 315 -16.79 0.89 13.22
N ASP A 316 -16.41 -0.38 13.23
CA ASP A 316 -17.16 -1.50 13.84
C ASP A 316 -18.61 -1.67 13.32
N VAL A 317 -18.82 -1.41 12.03
CA VAL A 317 -20.14 -1.49 11.40
C VAL A 317 -20.49 -2.96 11.12
N ALA A 318 -21.60 -3.47 11.67
CA ALA A 318 -22.09 -4.80 11.30
C ALA A 318 -22.59 -4.79 9.84
N LYS A 319 -22.51 -5.91 9.11
CA LYS A 319 -22.98 -6.00 7.72
C LYS A 319 -24.38 -5.41 7.54
N ARG A 320 -25.31 -5.77 8.44
CA ARG A 320 -26.71 -5.29 8.44
C ARG A 320 -26.86 -3.77 8.62
N GLU A 321 -25.86 -3.10 9.19
CA GLU A 321 -25.85 -1.66 9.46
C GLU A 321 -25.22 -0.86 8.31
N VAL A 322 -24.50 -1.52 7.40
CA VAL A 322 -23.85 -0.87 6.24
C VAL A 322 -24.82 0.02 5.45
N PRO A 323 -26.05 -0.43 5.09
CA PRO A 323 -26.99 0.41 4.34
C PRO A 323 -27.35 1.72 5.06
N ILE A 324 -27.44 1.71 6.40
CA ILE A 324 -27.76 2.89 7.21
C ILE A 324 -26.65 3.93 7.07
N TRP A 325 -25.39 3.49 7.18
CA TRP A 325 -24.24 4.38 7.08
C TRP A 325 -24.02 4.90 5.66
N VAL A 326 -24.18 4.05 4.64
CA VAL A 326 -24.12 4.48 3.23
C VAL A 326 -25.17 5.56 2.96
N LYS A 327 -26.41 5.36 3.44
CA LYS A 327 -27.48 6.37 3.32
C LYS A 327 -27.13 7.66 4.05
N SER A 328 -26.54 7.58 5.26
CA SER A 328 -26.11 8.74 6.02
C SER A 328 -25.00 9.56 5.32
N MET A 329 -24.21 8.92 4.46
CA MET A 329 -23.17 9.54 3.63
C MET A 329 -23.69 10.01 2.26
N GLY A 330 -25.00 10.08 2.06
CA GLY A 330 -25.61 10.55 0.81
C GLY A 330 -25.70 9.49 -0.29
N GLY A 331 -25.57 8.21 0.07
CA GLY A 331 -25.67 7.09 -0.88
C GLY A 331 -24.32 6.63 -1.46
N PHE A 332 -23.22 7.30 -1.10
CA PHE A 332 -21.88 7.00 -1.59
C PHE A 332 -20.94 6.69 -0.43
N ALA A 333 -20.22 5.58 -0.51
CA ALA A 333 -19.23 5.23 0.51
C ALA A 333 -18.21 4.22 -0.02
N VAL A 334 -17.11 4.07 0.71
CA VAL A 334 -16.21 2.93 0.57
C VAL A 334 -16.38 2.03 1.79
N VAL A 335 -16.88 0.82 1.57
CA VAL A 335 -17.01 -0.21 2.62
C VAL A 335 -15.76 -1.08 2.56
N LYS A 336 -15.07 -1.25 3.69
CA LYS A 336 -13.82 -2.01 3.74
C LYS A 336 -13.86 -3.07 4.83
N ASN A 337 -13.40 -4.26 4.49
CA ASN A 337 -13.02 -5.25 5.48
C ASN A 337 -11.78 -4.73 6.24
N PRO A 338 -11.83 -4.66 7.58
CA PRO A 338 -10.75 -4.09 8.37
C PRO A 338 -9.47 -4.92 8.33
N TYR A 339 -9.54 -6.21 8.00
CA TYR A 339 -8.40 -7.13 8.05
C TYR A 339 -7.77 -7.46 6.69
N SER A 340 -8.49 -7.20 5.60
CA SER A 340 -8.02 -7.49 4.23
C SER A 340 -6.95 -6.50 3.73
N ASN A 341 -6.23 -6.86 2.68
CA ASN A 341 -5.15 -6.07 2.10
C ASN A 341 -5.17 -6.08 0.56
N ALA A 342 -4.32 -5.24 -0.06
CA ALA A 342 -4.09 -5.21 -1.51
C ALA A 342 -5.39 -5.08 -2.33
N GLY A 343 -6.26 -4.16 -1.92
CA GLY A 343 -7.55 -3.91 -2.57
C GLY A 343 -8.63 -4.97 -2.34
N GLN A 344 -8.31 -6.12 -1.73
CA GLN A 344 -9.30 -7.15 -1.43
C GLN A 344 -10.23 -6.70 -0.30
N GLY A 345 -11.53 -7.01 -0.43
CA GLY A 345 -12.54 -6.61 0.55
C GLY A 345 -12.70 -5.10 0.67
N VAL A 346 -12.52 -4.37 -0.44
CA VAL A 346 -12.81 -2.94 -0.58
C VAL A 346 -13.93 -2.80 -1.62
N TYR A 347 -15.04 -2.21 -1.21
CA TYR A 347 -16.24 -2.05 -2.02
C TYR A 347 -16.55 -0.57 -2.15
N THR A 348 -16.42 -0.04 -3.36
CA THR A 348 -16.83 1.34 -3.67
C THR A 348 -18.31 1.31 -4.03
N ILE A 349 -19.13 1.90 -3.17
CA ILE A 349 -20.59 1.96 -3.34
C ILE A 349 -20.93 3.33 -3.93
N CYS A 350 -21.37 3.31 -5.19
CA CYS A 350 -21.84 4.47 -5.94
C CYS A 350 -23.29 4.34 -6.41
N SER A 351 -23.94 3.21 -6.11
CA SER A 351 -25.30 2.88 -6.53
C SER A 351 -25.97 1.88 -5.59
N MET A 352 -27.30 1.79 -5.65
CA MET A 352 -28.05 0.78 -4.88
C MET A 352 -27.72 -0.64 -5.34
N GLN A 353 -27.43 -0.83 -6.63
CA GLN A 353 -27.05 -2.11 -7.20
C GLN A 353 -25.75 -2.65 -6.60
N GLU A 354 -24.74 -1.79 -6.43
CA GLU A 354 -23.48 -2.17 -5.78
C GLU A 354 -23.66 -2.46 -4.29
N LEU A 355 -24.52 -1.70 -3.61
CA LEU A 355 -24.88 -1.97 -2.22
C LEU A 355 -25.58 -3.32 -2.08
N ASP A 356 -26.56 -3.62 -2.93
CA ASP A 356 -27.27 -4.89 -2.93
C ASP A 356 -26.33 -6.07 -3.24
N ALA A 357 -25.38 -5.87 -4.16
CA ALA A 357 -24.35 -6.86 -4.47
C ALA A 357 -23.48 -7.15 -3.24
N PHE A 358 -22.97 -6.11 -2.57
CA PHE A 358 -22.23 -6.25 -1.32
C PHE A 358 -23.04 -6.97 -0.24
N MET A 359 -24.33 -6.66 -0.10
CA MET A 359 -25.20 -7.27 0.91
C MET A 359 -25.50 -8.75 0.63
N LYS A 360 -25.52 -9.17 -0.64
CA LYS A 360 -25.73 -10.57 -1.05
C LYS A 360 -24.49 -11.44 -0.93
N GLU A 361 -23.30 -10.86 -1.05
CA GLU A 361 -22.03 -11.58 -0.96
C GLU A 361 -21.86 -12.22 0.43
N ASP A 362 -21.31 -13.44 0.46
CA ASP A 362 -20.91 -14.08 1.70
C ASP A 362 -19.53 -13.59 2.12
N HIS A 363 -19.45 -12.96 3.30
CA HIS A 363 -18.23 -12.33 3.78
C HIS A 363 -17.63 -13.16 4.90
N LYS A 364 -16.32 -13.40 4.83
CA LYS A 364 -15.58 -14.08 5.92
C LYS A 364 -15.70 -13.36 7.28
N TYR A 365 -15.93 -12.04 7.27
CA TYR A 365 -16.07 -11.22 8.46
C TYR A 365 -17.38 -10.41 8.40
N ASP A 366 -18.05 -10.25 9.54
CA ASP A 366 -19.32 -9.51 9.66
C ASP A 366 -19.13 -8.05 10.13
N ARG A 367 -17.88 -7.62 10.31
CA ARG A 367 -17.54 -6.25 10.76
C ARG A 367 -16.74 -5.51 9.69
N PHE A 368 -17.15 -4.29 9.42
CA PHE A 368 -16.62 -3.43 8.38
C PHE A 368 -16.25 -2.05 8.95
N ILE A 369 -15.48 -1.31 8.16
CA ILE A 369 -15.48 0.15 8.25
C ILE A 369 -16.25 0.72 7.06
N VAL A 370 -17.00 1.79 7.29
CA VAL A 370 -17.66 2.56 6.25
C VAL A 370 -17.00 3.92 6.20
N GLN A 371 -16.34 4.23 5.09
CA GLN A 371 -15.55 5.43 4.91
C GLN A 371 -16.20 6.33 3.86
N SER A 372 -16.18 7.65 4.08
CA SER A 372 -16.65 8.62 3.10
C SER A 372 -15.86 8.49 1.80
N LEU A 373 -16.55 8.48 0.68
CA LEU A 373 -15.93 8.45 -0.64
C LEU A 373 -15.19 9.76 -0.90
N VAL A 374 -13.93 9.68 -1.30
CA VAL A 374 -13.15 10.83 -1.76
C VAL A 374 -13.40 10.95 -3.26
N GLY A 375 -14.25 11.91 -3.65
CA GLY A 375 -14.81 12.00 -5.01
C GLY A 375 -13.97 12.77 -6.02
N ASN A 376 -14.60 13.19 -7.12
CA ASN A 376 -14.09 14.21 -8.05
C ASN A 376 -14.95 15.49 -7.89
N SER A 377 -14.40 16.68 -8.13
CA SER A 377 -15.06 17.98 -7.95
C SER A 377 -16.37 18.14 -8.75
N GLY A 378 -16.60 17.30 -9.76
CA GLY A 378 -17.85 17.20 -10.52
C GLY A 378 -18.99 16.42 -9.85
N TRP A 379 -18.75 15.75 -8.72
CA TRP A 379 -19.79 15.05 -7.96
C TRP A 379 -20.48 16.02 -7.00
N SER A 380 -21.59 16.62 -7.43
CA SER A 380 -22.41 17.49 -6.60
C SER A 380 -22.97 16.72 -5.41
N SER A 381 -22.36 16.85 -4.23
CA SER A 381 -22.92 16.35 -2.98
C SER A 381 -23.24 17.52 -2.06
N SER A 382 -24.42 18.09 -2.27
CA SER A 382 -25.05 19.06 -1.36
C SER A 382 -25.76 18.33 -0.22
N ILE A 383 -25.06 17.53 0.61
CA ILE A 383 -25.69 16.92 1.80
C ILE A 383 -24.76 16.98 3.03
N ARG A 384 -25.37 17.39 4.16
CA ARG A 384 -24.77 17.65 5.47
C ARG A 384 -24.14 16.39 6.09
N GLY A 385 -22.82 16.30 6.02
CA GLY A 385 -21.99 15.45 6.87
C GLY A 385 -20.55 15.83 6.60
N LYS A 386 -19.87 16.45 7.59
CA LYS A 386 -18.54 17.09 7.50
C LYS A 386 -17.74 16.77 6.23
N ARG A 387 -17.96 17.66 5.29
CA ARG A 387 -17.30 17.92 4.02
C ARG A 387 -15.77 17.68 4.08
N ILE A 388 -15.31 16.67 3.36
CA ILE A 388 -14.00 16.66 2.67
C ILE A 388 -14.32 16.27 1.24
N LEU A 389 -14.75 17.26 0.44
CA LEU A 389 -14.74 17.12 -1.02
C LEU A 389 -13.28 17.15 -1.53
N PRO A 390 -13.03 16.69 -2.77
CA PRO A 390 -11.70 16.39 -3.32
C PRO A 390 -10.95 17.56 -3.96
#